data_AF-A0A971MYR3-F1
#
_entry.id   AF-A0A971MYR3-F1
#
_cell.length_a   1.000
_cell.length_b   1.000
_cell.length_c   1.000
_cell.angle_alpha   90.00
_cell.angle_beta   90.00
_cell.angle_gamma   90.00
#
_symmetry.space_group_name_H-M   'P 1'
#
loop_
_entity.id
_entity.type
_entity.pdbx_description
1 polymer ?
#
loop_
_entity_poly.entity_id
_entity_poly.type
_entity_poly.pdbx_seq_one_letter_code
_entity_poly.pdbx_strand_id
1 'polypeptide(L)'
;MKLFDAMVENSFIKTEDGLDLFFPNGFFGKGKIIPNQDEKDKVIKFLKKYYIMGSVLLSFTVFFKIYFLAALCLVSLTIYYYKESNRITKSYEISSIKLSVHETMKKASKNYGKGIIIFGIILGILLISLGIVSLFLLDSGSNPLASVIVLSFGGFILFMYLKMLHLRKQ
;
A
#
# COMPACT_ATOMS: atom_id res chain seq x y z
N MET A 1 -16.14 11.57 -0.71
CA MET A 1 -14.87 11.94 -0.03
C MET A 1 -14.52 11.03 1.16
N LYS A 2 -15.51 10.55 1.93
CA LYS A 2 -15.33 9.63 3.09
C LYS A 2 -14.42 8.41 2.86
N LEU A 3 -14.38 7.85 1.64
CA LEU A 3 -13.54 6.68 1.34
C LEU A 3 -12.03 6.99 1.51
N PHE A 4 -11.58 8.14 1.01
CA PHE A 4 -10.18 8.54 1.11
C PHE A 4 -9.83 9.06 2.50
N ASP A 5 -10.81 9.62 3.22
CA ASP A 5 -10.61 10.10 4.59
C ASP A 5 -10.12 8.96 5.49
N ALA A 6 -10.79 7.81 5.46
CA ALA A 6 -10.38 6.64 6.23
C ALA A 6 -8.99 6.10 5.83
N MET A 7 -8.65 6.12 4.53
CA MET A 7 -7.33 5.67 4.06
C MET A 7 -6.21 6.60 4.55
N VAL A 8 -6.47 7.90 4.49
CA VAL A 8 -5.51 8.93 4.90
C VAL A 8 -5.33 8.92 6.41
N GLU A 9 -6.41 8.81 7.19
CA GLU A 9 -6.32 8.72 8.66
C GLU A 9 -5.51 7.51 9.13
N ASN A 10 -5.65 6.36 8.45
CA ASN A 10 -4.86 5.16 8.74
C ASN A 10 -3.37 5.29 8.39
N SER A 11 -2.97 6.37 7.70
CA SER A 11 -1.56 6.64 7.40
C SER A 11 -0.80 7.27 8.58
N PHE A 12 -1.50 7.65 9.65
CA PHE A 12 -0.91 8.21 10.86
C PHE A 12 -0.92 7.21 12.01
N ILE A 13 0.15 7.22 12.80
CA ILE A 13 0.27 6.41 14.03
C ILE A 13 0.32 7.37 15.21
N LYS A 14 -0.53 7.14 16.21
CA LYS A 14 -0.44 7.89 17.46
C LYS A 14 0.64 7.31 18.38
N THR A 15 1.48 8.18 18.94
CA THR A 15 2.42 7.81 20.02
C THR A 15 1.67 7.64 21.35
N GLU A 16 2.36 7.11 22.36
CA GLU A 16 1.86 7.05 23.74
C GLU A 16 1.55 8.45 24.29
N ASP A 17 2.34 9.45 23.89
CA ASP A 17 2.13 10.87 24.21
C ASP A 17 0.99 11.53 23.39
N GLY A 18 0.31 10.77 22.53
CA GLY A 18 -0.80 11.24 21.70
C GLY A 18 -0.40 12.04 20.45
N LEU A 19 0.89 12.13 20.13
CA LEU A 19 1.40 12.81 18.93
C LEU A 19 1.17 11.96 17.68
N ASP A 20 0.90 12.62 16.55
CA ASP A 20 0.74 11.92 15.27
C ASP A 20 2.10 11.73 14.57
N LEU A 21 2.40 10.49 14.20
CA LEU A 21 3.55 10.09 13.39
C LEU A 21 3.13 9.79 11.96
N PHE A 22 3.94 10.28 11.03
CA PHE A 22 3.83 9.95 9.62
C PHE A 22 5.12 9.32 9.07
N PHE A 23 4.99 8.29 8.26
CA PHE A 23 6.11 7.53 7.71
C PHE A 23 6.23 7.75 6.18
N PRO A 24 6.86 8.85 5.72
CA PRO A 24 6.91 9.21 4.30
C PRO A 24 7.61 8.18 3.42
N ASN A 25 8.53 7.39 3.99
CA ASN A 25 9.27 6.35 3.30
C ASN A 25 8.81 4.93 3.71
N GLY A 26 7.63 4.82 4.34
CA GLY A 26 7.06 3.56 4.79
C GLY A 26 8.01 2.77 5.71
N PHE A 27 8.10 1.46 5.47
CA PHE A 27 8.88 0.52 6.30
C PHE A 27 10.38 0.82 6.34
N PHE A 28 10.95 1.36 5.26
CA PHE A 28 12.39 1.65 5.19
C PHE A 28 12.74 3.01 5.82
N GLY A 29 11.73 3.79 6.20
CA GLY A 29 11.89 5.12 6.75
C GLY A 29 11.83 5.20 8.27
N LYS A 30 12.33 6.30 8.80
CA LYS A 30 12.00 6.75 10.16
C LYS A 30 10.66 7.50 10.14
N GLY A 31 9.89 7.36 11.21
CA GLY A 31 8.68 8.16 11.41
C GLY A 31 9.05 9.62 11.63
N LYS A 32 8.17 10.53 11.24
CA LYS A 32 8.29 11.96 11.48
C LYS A 32 7.14 12.43 12.34
N ILE A 33 7.45 13.17 13.40
CA ILE A 33 6.48 13.73 14.33
C ILE A 33 5.81 14.92 13.65
N ILE A 34 4.49 14.92 13.64
CA ILE A 34 3.72 16.04 13.11
C ILE A 34 3.56 17.06 14.24
N PRO A 35 4.08 18.29 14.07
CA PRO A 35 4.19 19.24 15.17
C PRO A 35 2.85 19.87 15.57
N ASN A 36 1.91 20.03 14.64
CA ASN A 36 0.60 20.63 14.91
C ASN A 36 -0.47 20.17 13.89
N GLN A 37 -1.72 20.54 14.15
CA GLN A 37 -2.85 20.17 13.31
C GLN A 37 -2.77 20.77 11.89
N ASP A 38 -2.21 21.97 11.72
CA ASP A 38 -2.07 22.60 10.39
C ASP A 38 -1.10 21.80 9.49
N GLU A 39 0.01 21.34 10.04
CA GLU A 39 0.96 20.46 9.35
C GLU A 39 0.35 19.09 9.05
N LYS A 40 -0.51 18.57 9.94
CA LYS A 40 -1.29 17.35 9.69
C LYS A 40 -2.21 17.53 8.50
N ASP A 41 -2.94 18.64 8.43
CA ASP A 41 -3.87 18.93 7.36
C ASP A 41 -3.17 19.09 6.00
N LYS A 42 -1.95 19.63 5.98
CA LYS A 42 -1.10 19.64 4.77
C LYS A 42 -0.77 18.24 4.29
N VAL A 43 -0.37 17.34 5.18
CA VAL A 43 -0.08 15.93 4.83
C VAL A 43 -1.36 15.23 4.36
N ILE A 44 -2.48 15.43 5.06
CA ILE A 44 -3.79 14.88 4.68
C ILE A 44 -4.19 15.34 3.27
N LYS A 45 -4.10 16.64 2.99
CA LYS A 45 -4.45 17.21 1.68
C LYS A 45 -3.57 16.65 0.56
N PHE A 46 -2.27 16.49 0.83
CA PHE A 46 -1.34 15.85 -0.09
C PHE A 46 -1.74 14.39 -0.37
N LEU A 47 -1.97 13.58 0.67
CA LEU A 47 -2.35 12.17 0.53
C LEU A 47 -3.68 12.01 -0.22
N LYS A 48 -4.69 12.84 0.08
CA LYS A 48 -5.96 12.86 -0.64
C LYS A 48 -5.74 13.14 -2.12
N LYS A 49 -4.96 14.18 -2.46
CA LYS A 49 -4.64 14.52 -3.85
C LYS A 49 -3.92 13.36 -4.53
N TYR A 50 -2.93 12.76 -3.86
CA TYR A 50 -2.20 11.61 -4.38
C TYR A 50 -3.12 10.42 -4.68
N TYR A 51 -4.01 10.05 -3.75
CA TYR A 51 -4.95 8.95 -3.97
C TYR A 51 -5.93 9.23 -5.11
N ILE A 52 -6.49 10.44 -5.18
CA ILE A 52 -7.40 10.82 -6.28
C ILE A 52 -6.68 10.76 -7.62
N MET A 53 -5.49 11.36 -7.73
CA MET A 53 -4.69 11.32 -8.96
C MET A 53 -4.35 9.88 -9.35
N GLY A 54 -3.92 9.06 -8.39
CA GLY A 54 -3.61 7.66 -8.60
C GLY A 54 -4.82 6.87 -9.12
N SER A 55 -5.97 7.01 -8.47
CA SER A 55 -7.20 6.32 -8.88
C SER A 55 -7.64 6.72 -10.28
N VAL A 56 -7.67 8.03 -10.60
CA VAL A 56 -8.10 8.52 -11.92
C VAL A 56 -7.15 8.04 -13.03
N LEU A 57 -5.84 8.17 -12.83
CA LEU A 57 -4.84 7.75 -13.81
C LEU A 57 -4.89 6.24 -14.05
N LEU A 58 -4.98 5.45 -12.97
CA LEU A 58 -5.03 4.00 -13.10
C LEU A 58 -6.31 3.55 -13.81
N SER A 59 -7.48 4.09 -13.42
CA SER A 59 -8.74 3.79 -14.09
C SER A 59 -8.73 4.16 -15.57
N PHE A 60 -8.16 5.32 -15.93
CA PHE A 60 -8.03 5.74 -17.33
C PHE A 60 -7.17 4.74 -18.13
N THR A 61 -5.98 4.39 -17.63
CA THR A 61 -5.07 3.50 -18.35
C THR A 61 -5.63 2.08 -18.54
N VAL A 62 -6.37 1.57 -17.55
CA VAL A 62 -7.07 0.27 -17.66
C VAL A 62 -8.21 0.35 -18.67
N PHE A 63 -9.03 1.41 -18.63
CA PHE A 63 -10.17 1.58 -19.52
C PHE A 63 -9.77 1.63 -20.99
N PHE A 64 -8.70 2.37 -21.32
CA PHE A 64 -8.17 2.48 -22.67
C PHE A 64 -7.18 1.36 -23.05
N LYS A 65 -6.92 0.40 -22.15
CA LYS A 65 -5.96 -0.71 -22.34
C LYS A 65 -4.54 -0.25 -22.71
N ILE A 66 -4.13 0.92 -22.23
CA ILE A 66 -2.80 1.51 -22.52
C ILE A 66 -1.82 1.13 -21.39
N TYR A 67 -1.48 -0.16 -21.31
CA TYR A 67 -0.73 -0.71 -20.17
C TYR A 67 0.68 -0.13 -20.01
N PHE A 68 1.36 0.21 -21.11
CA PHE A 68 2.66 0.88 -21.04
C PHE A 68 2.57 2.24 -20.36
N LEU A 69 1.52 3.01 -20.66
CA LEU A 69 1.28 4.30 -20.02
C LEU A 69 0.92 4.13 -18.53
N ALA A 70 0.23 3.03 -18.17
CA ALA A 70 -0.01 2.69 -16.76
C ALA A 70 1.31 2.55 -15.99
N ALA A 71 2.30 1.84 -16.54
CA ALA A 71 3.61 1.69 -15.92
C ALA A 71 4.31 3.05 -15.75
N LEU A 72 4.28 3.90 -16.79
CA LEU A 72 4.88 5.23 -16.73
C LEU A 72 4.20 6.14 -15.70
N CYS A 73 2.86 6.10 -15.64
CA CYS A 73 2.07 6.83 -14.65
C CYS A 73 2.39 6.38 -13.23
N LEU A 74 2.53 5.07 -12.99
CA LEU A 74 2.90 4.53 -11.68
C LEU A 74 4.27 5.03 -11.24
N VAL A 75 5.29 4.93 -12.11
CA VAL A 75 6.64 5.44 -11.81
C VAL A 75 6.60 6.94 -11.51
N SER A 76 5.88 7.72 -12.32
CA SER A 76 5.75 9.17 -12.15
C SER A 76 5.05 9.53 -10.83
N LEU A 77 3.99 8.80 -10.47
CA LEU A 77 3.27 8.96 -9.21
C LEU A 77 4.15 8.61 -8.01
N THR A 78 4.94 7.54 -8.09
CA THR A 78 5.88 7.17 -7.02
C THR A 78 6.94 8.24 -6.81
N ILE A 79 7.52 8.78 -7.89
CA ILE A 79 8.50 9.87 -7.81
C ILE A 79 7.86 11.13 -7.22
N TYR A 80 6.66 11.49 -7.68
CA TYR A 80 5.90 12.62 -7.15
C TYR A 80 5.63 12.46 -5.65
N TYR A 81 5.15 11.28 -5.24
CA TYR A 81 4.90 10.96 -3.84
C TYR A 81 6.16 11.16 -3.00
N TYR A 82 7.28 10.57 -3.44
CA TYR A 82 8.53 10.62 -2.69
C TYR A 82 9.11 12.03 -2.57
N LYS A 83 9.06 12.81 -3.65
CA LYS A 83 9.52 14.20 -3.64
C LYS A 83 8.66 15.06 -2.73
N GLU A 84 7.34 14.97 -2.88
CA GLU A 84 6.42 15.87 -2.19
C GLU A 84 6.26 15.50 -0.71
N SER A 85 6.21 14.20 -0.37
CA SER A 85 6.19 13.75 1.03
C SER A 85 7.45 14.19 1.77
N ASN A 86 8.62 14.09 1.15
CA ASN A 86 9.87 14.56 1.74
C ASN A 86 9.94 16.09 1.81
N ARG A 87 9.41 16.81 0.81
CA ARG A 87 9.35 18.27 0.82
C ARG A 87 8.51 18.79 1.98
N ILE A 88 7.29 18.26 2.15
CA ILE A 88 6.35 18.66 3.22
C ILE A 88 6.96 18.36 4.59
N THR A 89 7.58 17.20 4.74
CA THR A 89 8.04 16.72 6.04
C THR A 89 9.51 17.03 6.32
N LYS A 90 10.18 17.84 5.51
CA LYS A 90 11.65 18.04 5.59
C LYS A 90 12.10 18.59 6.93
N SER A 91 11.31 19.51 7.51
CA SER A 91 11.60 20.19 8.77
C SER A 91 11.06 19.47 10.01
N TYR A 92 10.37 18.35 9.84
CA TYR A 92 9.73 17.66 10.96
C TYR A 92 10.75 16.86 11.76
N GLU A 93 10.53 16.78 13.06
CA GLU A 93 11.38 16.01 13.96
C GLU A 93 11.29 14.51 13.64
N ILE A 94 12.45 13.85 13.67
CA ILE A 94 12.55 12.42 13.39
C ILE A 94 12.24 11.65 14.66
N SER A 95 11.23 10.78 14.61
CA SER A 95 10.94 9.87 15.70
C SER A 95 11.95 8.72 15.75
N SER A 96 12.29 8.29 16.97
CA SER A 96 13.02 7.05 17.23
C SER A 96 12.16 5.81 17.00
N ILE A 97 10.83 5.96 16.95
CA ILE A 97 9.86 4.88 16.74
C ILE A 97 9.98 4.38 15.30
N LYS A 98 10.31 3.10 15.15
CA LYS A 98 10.36 2.41 13.87
C LYS A 98 9.01 1.77 13.57
N LEU A 99 8.63 1.77 12.29
CA LEU A 99 7.43 1.08 11.85
C LEU A 99 7.67 -0.44 11.92
N SER A 100 7.19 -1.09 12.98
CA SER A 100 7.25 -2.54 13.08
C SER A 100 6.22 -3.16 12.14
N VAL A 101 6.69 -3.92 11.14
CA VAL A 101 5.80 -4.69 10.24
C VAL A 101 4.96 -5.68 11.05
N HIS A 102 5.55 -6.27 12.09
CA HIS A 102 4.82 -7.20 12.96
C HIS A 102 3.65 -6.52 13.65
N GLU A 103 3.86 -5.36 14.27
CA GLU A 103 2.80 -4.61 14.96
C GLU A 103 1.77 -4.06 13.98
N THR A 104 2.21 -3.57 12.81
CA THR A 104 1.33 -3.10 11.76
C THR A 104 0.42 -4.23 11.27
N MET A 105 0.96 -5.42 11.01
CA MET A 105 0.19 -6.59 10.60
C MET A 105 -0.71 -7.11 11.72
N LYS A 106 -0.26 -7.06 12.99
CA LYS A 106 -1.07 -7.45 14.17
C LYS A 106 -2.24 -6.49 14.38
N LYS A 107 -2.02 -5.19 14.21
CA LYS A 107 -3.09 -4.17 14.25
C LYS A 107 -4.06 -4.36 13.08
N ALA A 108 -3.55 -4.55 11.87
CA ALA A 108 -4.37 -4.80 10.68
C ALA A 108 -5.19 -6.10 10.81
N SER A 109 -4.65 -7.17 11.41
CA SER A 109 -5.36 -8.45 11.57
C SER A 109 -6.51 -8.37 12.56
N LYS A 110 -6.42 -7.48 13.55
CA LYS A 110 -7.50 -7.16 14.50
C LYS A 110 -8.56 -6.25 13.86
N ASN A 111 -8.14 -5.28 13.06
CA ASN A 111 -9.05 -4.31 12.43
C ASN A 111 -9.84 -4.91 11.24
N TYR A 112 -9.26 -5.84 10.49
CA TYR A 112 -9.99 -6.49 9.39
C TYR A 112 -10.90 -7.61 9.90
N GLY A 113 -12.13 -7.68 9.37
CA GLY A 113 -13.03 -8.81 9.60
C GLY A 113 -12.43 -10.13 9.11
N LYS A 114 -12.79 -11.26 9.75
CA LYS A 114 -12.29 -12.59 9.35
C LYS A 114 -12.56 -12.86 7.86
N GLY A 115 -13.70 -12.41 7.34
CA GLY A 115 -14.07 -12.54 5.93
C GLY A 115 -13.08 -11.86 4.98
N ILE A 116 -12.58 -10.66 5.30
CA ILE A 116 -11.58 -9.96 4.48
C ILE A 116 -10.27 -10.73 4.44
N ILE A 117 -9.85 -11.29 5.58
CA ILE A 117 -8.61 -12.09 5.66
C ILE A 117 -8.74 -13.36 4.80
N ILE A 118 -9.87 -14.07 4.92
CA ILE A 118 -10.14 -15.28 4.14
C ILE A 118 -10.23 -14.93 2.65
N PHE A 119 -10.91 -13.85 2.28
CA PHE A 119 -10.97 -13.36 0.91
C PHE A 119 -9.58 -13.09 0.33
N GLY A 120 -8.70 -12.43 1.10
CA GLY A 120 -7.31 -12.19 0.70
C GLY A 120 -6.52 -13.48 0.45
N ILE A 121 -6.72 -14.52 1.29
CA ILE A 121 -6.12 -15.85 1.08
C ILE A 121 -6.63 -16.49 -0.22
N ILE A 122 -7.95 -16.48 -0.45
CA ILE A 122 -8.55 -17.03 -1.67
C ILE A 122 -8.03 -16.29 -2.90
N LEU A 123 -7.98 -14.96 -2.86
CA LEU A 123 -7.45 -14.14 -3.94
C LEU A 123 -5.98 -14.46 -4.23
N GLY A 124 -5.16 -14.63 -3.19
CA GLY A 124 -3.77 -15.04 -3.34
C GLY A 124 -3.62 -16.40 -4.04
N ILE A 125 -4.40 -17.40 -3.64
CA ILE A 125 -4.43 -18.72 -4.28
C ILE A 125 -4.86 -18.61 -5.75
N LEU A 126 -5.92 -17.87 -6.04
CA LEU A 126 -6.40 -17.68 -7.41
C LEU A 126 -5.34 -17.03 -8.31
N LEU A 127 -4.63 -16.01 -7.83
CA LEU A 127 -3.54 -15.37 -8.58
C LEU A 127 -2.38 -16.32 -8.83
N ILE A 128 -2.00 -17.13 -7.83
CA ILE A 128 -0.94 -18.15 -8.02
C ILE A 128 -1.39 -19.17 -9.07
N SER A 129 -2.60 -19.72 -8.96
CA SER A 129 -3.14 -20.67 -9.94
C SER A 129 -3.16 -20.07 -11.34
N LEU A 130 -3.62 -18.82 -11.49
CA LEU A 130 -3.62 -18.12 -12.76
C LEU A 130 -2.21 -17.98 -13.34
N GLY A 131 -1.23 -17.61 -12.50
CA GLY A 131 0.17 -17.48 -12.90
C GLY A 131 0.81 -18.81 -13.30
N ILE A 132 0.45 -19.93 -12.64
CA ILE A 132 0.90 -21.28 -13.01
C ILE A 132 0.29 -21.67 -14.36
N VAL A 133 -1.02 -21.50 -14.52
CA VAL A 133 -1.74 -21.79 -15.77
C VAL A 133 -1.15 -20.97 -16.92
N SER A 134 -0.89 -19.68 -16.71
CA SER A 134 -0.33 -18.83 -17.76
C SER A 134 1.12 -19.15 -18.10
N LEU A 135 1.88 -19.73 -17.17
CA LEU A 135 3.28 -20.14 -17.39
C LEU A 135 3.40 -21.50 -18.08
N PHE A 136 2.52 -22.46 -17.75
CA PHE A 136 2.67 -23.86 -18.18
C PHE A 136 1.61 -24.35 -19.19
N LEU A 137 0.45 -23.69 -19.27
CA LEU A 137 -0.69 -24.20 -20.05
C LEU A 137 -1.10 -23.28 -21.22
N LEU A 138 -0.63 -22.04 -21.25
CA LEU A 138 -0.86 -21.13 -22.38
C LEU A 138 0.36 -21.14 -23.29
N ASP A 139 0.30 -21.97 -24.34
CA ASP A 139 1.38 -22.12 -25.30
C ASP A 139 1.45 -20.94 -26.30
N SER A 140 2.67 -20.48 -26.59
CA SER A 140 3.06 -19.56 -27.68
C SER A 140 2.68 -18.07 -27.64
N GLY A 141 1.85 -17.59 -26.70
CA GLY A 141 1.43 -16.17 -26.66
C GLY A 141 1.54 -15.44 -25.32
N SER A 142 1.79 -16.15 -24.22
CA SER A 142 1.86 -15.55 -22.89
C SER A 142 3.25 -15.00 -22.61
N ASN A 143 3.33 -13.77 -22.08
CA ASN A 143 4.60 -13.18 -21.68
C ASN A 143 5.06 -13.85 -20.37
N PRO A 144 6.17 -14.63 -20.36
CA PRO A 144 6.60 -15.36 -19.16
C PRO A 144 6.92 -14.42 -17.99
N LEU A 145 7.36 -13.19 -18.29
CA LEU A 145 7.60 -12.16 -17.28
C LEU A 145 6.29 -11.73 -16.59
N ALA A 146 5.18 -11.63 -17.34
CA ALA A 146 3.87 -11.34 -16.75
C ALA A 146 3.41 -12.47 -15.82
N SER A 147 3.60 -13.73 -16.21
CA SER A 147 3.30 -14.89 -15.36
C SER A 147 4.11 -14.87 -14.06
N VAL A 148 5.41 -14.59 -14.13
CA VAL A 148 6.29 -14.48 -12.95
C VAL A 148 5.86 -13.33 -12.01
N ILE A 149 5.46 -12.18 -12.57
CA ILE A 149 4.95 -11.05 -11.79
C ILE A 149 3.65 -11.45 -11.06
N VAL A 150 2.71 -12.07 -11.76
CA VAL A 150 1.43 -12.51 -11.17
C VAL A 150 1.66 -13.55 -10.07
N LEU A 151 2.54 -14.53 -10.30
CA LEU A 151 2.94 -15.52 -9.29
C LEU A 151 3.55 -14.88 -8.05
N SER A 152 4.50 -13.98 -8.24
CA SER A 152 5.20 -13.31 -7.13
C SER A 152 4.23 -12.47 -6.31
N PHE A 153 3.35 -11.73 -6.99
CA PHE A 153 2.34 -10.89 -6.34
C PHE A 153 1.29 -11.73 -5.60
N GLY A 154 0.79 -12.81 -6.21
CA GLY A 154 -0.13 -13.75 -5.57
C GLY A 154 0.48 -14.43 -4.34
N GLY A 155 1.72 -14.87 -4.44
CA GLY A 155 2.50 -15.44 -3.33
C GLY A 155 2.68 -14.46 -2.17
N PHE A 156 3.02 -13.20 -2.49
CA PHE A 156 3.14 -12.13 -1.49
C PHE A 156 1.82 -11.86 -0.76
N ILE A 157 0.71 -11.74 -1.49
CA ILE A 157 -0.64 -11.57 -0.92
C ILE A 157 -0.97 -12.73 0.02
N LEU A 158 -0.81 -13.97 -0.47
CA LEU A 158 -1.12 -15.18 0.31
C LEU A 158 -0.31 -15.22 1.61
N PHE A 159 1.01 -14.98 1.53
CA PHE A 159 1.89 -14.94 2.68
C PHE A 159 1.44 -13.87 3.69
N MET A 160 1.14 -12.66 3.24
CA MET A 160 0.68 -11.57 4.11
C MET A 160 -0.59 -11.95 4.87
N TYR A 161 -1.62 -12.44 4.19
CA TYR A 161 -2.90 -12.76 4.82
C TYR A 161 -2.83 -14.01 5.71
N LEU A 162 -2.03 -15.01 5.38
CA LEU A 162 -1.75 -16.15 6.28
C LEU A 162 -1.07 -15.69 7.57
N LYS A 163 -0.06 -14.82 7.45
CA LYS A 163 0.62 -14.24 8.62
C LYS A 163 -0.34 -13.40 9.47
N MET A 164 -1.21 -12.61 8.85
CA MET A 164 -2.26 -11.87 9.58
C MET A 164 -3.23 -12.81 10.29
N LEU A 165 -3.64 -13.91 9.66
CA LEU A 165 -4.51 -14.92 10.29
C LEU A 165 -3.85 -15.57 11.51
N HIS A 166 -2.54 -15.86 11.43
CA HIS A 166 -1.76 -16.37 12.56
C HIS A 166 -1.67 -15.35 13.70
N LEU A 167 -1.31 -14.10 13.40
CA LEU A 167 -1.19 -13.02 14.39
C LEU A 167 -2.52 -12.66 15.07
N ARG A 168 -3.66 -12.99 14.45
CA ARG A 168 -4.98 -12.77 15.04
C ARG A 168 -5.30 -13.75 16.17
N LYS A 169 -4.67 -14.94 16.17
CA LYS A 169 -4.88 -15.97 17.20
C LYS A 169 -4.05 -15.72 18.47
N GLN A 170 -3.10 -14.77 18.42
CA GLN A 170 -2.26 -14.33 19.53
C GLN A 170 -2.83 -13.06 20.19
#